data_AF-A0AAE7MR11-F1
#
_entry.id   AF-A0AAE7MR11-F1
#
_cell.length_a   1.000
_cell.length_b   1.000
_cell.length_c   1.000
_cell.angle_alpha   90.00
_cell.angle_beta   90.00
_cell.angle_gamma   90.00
#
_symmetry.space_group_name_H-M   'P 1'
#
loop_
_entity.id
_entity.type
_entity.pdbx_description
1 polymer ?
#
loop_
_entity_poly.entity_id
_entity_poly.type
_entity_poly.pdbx_seq_one_letter_code
_entity_poly.pdbx_strand_id
1 'polypeptide(L)' 'MRKPMSLNQFKELLVHINKFHKFGKGKSIKYVTPHIDMRFGDIYAIEFRGFNDKIFSITNENRDKDLYKWIMEWLDA' A
#
# COMPACT_ATOMS: atom_id res chain seq x y z
N MET A 1 7.33 15.16 -8.09
CA MET A 1 8.43 14.16 -7.97
C MET A 1 7.82 12.88 -7.43
N ARG A 2 8.12 11.72 -8.01
CA ARG A 2 7.52 10.45 -7.57
C ARG A 2 7.97 10.13 -6.13
N LYS A 3 7.05 9.63 -5.32
CA LYS A 3 7.30 9.19 -3.94
C LYS A 3 6.91 7.72 -3.78
N PRO A 4 7.73 6.80 -4.33
CA PRO A 4 7.49 5.38 -4.18
C PRO A 4 7.69 4.97 -2.71
N MET A 5 7.15 3.81 -2.36
CA MET A 5 7.28 3.25 -1.02
C MET A 5 8.56 2.42 -0.93
N SER A 6 9.40 2.72 0.06
CA SER A 6 10.59 1.91 0.37
C SER A 6 10.20 0.54 0.96
N LEU A 7 11.15 -0.42 0.97
CA LEU A 7 10.95 -1.71 1.62
C LEU A 7 10.67 -1.61 3.12
N ASN A 8 11.27 -0.63 3.82
CA ASN A 8 11.03 -0.41 5.25
C ASN A 8 9.59 0.05 5.50
N GLN A 9 9.11 1.02 4.72
CA GLN A 9 7.71 1.48 4.79
C GLN A 9 6.73 0.36 4.43
N PHE A 10 7.09 -0.51 3.48
CA PHE A 10 6.27 -1.67 3.15
C PHE A 10 6.20 -2.67 4.30
N LYS A 11 7.31 -2.93 4.99
CA LYS A 11 7.32 -3.77 6.19
C LYS A 11 6.43 -3.17 7.28
N GLU A 12 6.50 -1.86 7.52
CA GLU A 12 5.64 -1.15 8.46
C GLU A 12 4.16 -1.28 8.09
N LEU A 13 3.83 -1.10 6.81
CA LEU A 13 2.48 -1.29 6.29
C LEU A 13 1.94 -2.70 6.54
N LEU A 14 2.73 -3.74 6.29
CA LEU A 14 2.32 -5.12 6.54
C LEU A 14 2.06 -5.40 8.01
N VAL A 15 2.88 -4.83 8.91
CA VAL A 15 2.68 -4.93 10.36
C VAL A 15 1.39 -4.23 10.77
N HIS A 16 1.12 -3.04 10.23
CA HIS A 16 -0.13 -2.30 10.47
C HIS A 16 -1.36 -3.10 10.03
N ILE A 17 -1.34 -3.61 8.80
CA ILE A 17 -2.42 -4.45 8.26
C ILE A 17 -2.64 -5.69 9.13
N ASN A 18 -1.58 -6.41 9.51
CA ASN A 18 -1.71 -7.61 10.33
C ASN A 18 -2.32 -7.30 11.71
N LYS A 19 -2.00 -6.14 12.29
CA LYS A 19 -2.47 -5.73 13.62
C LYS A 19 -3.91 -5.21 13.62
N PHE A 20 -4.32 -4.45 12.59
CA PHE A 20 -5.58 -3.71 12.63
C PHE A 20 -6.58 -4.11 11.53
N HIS A 21 -6.11 -4.64 10.39
CA HIS A 21 -6.94 -4.87 9.19
C HIS A 21 -7.03 -6.33 8.76
N LYS A 22 -6.35 -7.27 9.44
CA LYS A 22 -6.45 -8.70 9.11
C LYS A 22 -7.84 -9.27 9.36
N PHE A 23 -8.48 -8.86 10.46
CA PHE A 23 -9.82 -9.29 10.90
C PHE A 23 -10.68 -8.13 11.43
N GLY A 24 -10.33 -6.89 11.08
CA GLY A 24 -10.94 -5.69 11.66
C GLY A 24 -12.39 -5.45 11.22
N LYS A 25 -13.15 -4.69 12.04
CA LYS A 25 -14.55 -4.25 11.75
C LYS A 25 -14.66 -3.18 10.65
N GLY A 26 -13.54 -2.74 10.08
CA GLY A 26 -13.47 -1.78 8.98
C GLY A 26 -12.92 -2.42 7.70
N LYS A 27 -11.96 -1.75 7.07
CA LYS A 27 -11.30 -2.29 5.88
C LYS A 27 -10.48 -3.51 6.25
N SER A 28 -10.90 -4.67 5.76
CA SER A 28 -10.21 -5.95 5.95
C SER A 28 -9.41 -6.32 4.69
N ILE A 29 -8.12 -6.63 4.89
CA ILE A 29 -7.16 -6.96 3.84
C ILE A 29 -6.64 -8.37 4.07
N LYS A 30 -6.82 -9.24 3.09
CA LYS A 30 -6.41 -10.66 3.17
C LYS A 30 -5.08 -10.90 2.44
N TYR A 31 -4.92 -10.29 1.27
CA TYR A 31 -3.73 -10.41 0.44
C TYR A 31 -3.20 -9.05 0.06
N VAL A 32 -1.87 -8.95 0.01
CA VAL A 32 -1.14 -7.76 -0.36
C VAL A 32 -0.14 -8.15 -1.45
N THR A 33 -0.23 -7.52 -2.62
CA THR A 33 0.65 -7.77 -3.76
C THR A 33 1.40 -6.49 -4.11
N PRO A 34 2.70 -6.38 -3.77
CA PRO A 34 3.51 -5.23 -4.14
C PRO A 34 4.01 -5.34 -5.60
N HIS A 35 4.04 -4.22 -6.31
CA HIS A 35 4.74 -4.07 -7.57
C HIS A 35 6.05 -3.30 -7.33
N ILE A 36 7.16 -4.01 -7.49
CA ILE A 36 8.50 -3.54 -7.14
C ILE A 36 9.23 -3.12 -8.42
N ASP A 37 9.84 -1.93 -8.42
CA ASP A 37 10.82 -1.53 -9.42
C ASP A 37 12.15 -2.21 -9.10
N MET A 38 12.51 -3.20 -9.89
CA MET A 38 13.72 -4.01 -9.68
C MET A 38 15.04 -3.20 -9.81
N ARG A 39 15.00 -1.98 -10.36
CA ARG A 39 16.20 -1.14 -10.49
C ARG A 39 16.60 -0.47 -9.17
N PHE A 40 15.60 -0.07 -8.39
CA PHE A 40 15.79 0.70 -7.16
C PHE A 40 15.34 -0.06 -5.91
N GLY A 41 14.56 -1.14 -6.07
CA GLY A 41 13.98 -1.92 -4.98
C GLY A 41 12.74 -1.26 -4.36
N ASP A 42 12.26 -0.16 -4.92
CA ASP A 42 11.11 0.58 -4.41
C ASP A 42 9.78 0.06 -4.96
N ILE A 43 8.71 0.21 -4.19
CA ILE A 43 7.36 -0.19 -4.55
C ILE A 43 6.61 1.00 -5.15
N TYR A 44 6.16 0.88 -6.39
CA TYR A 44 5.46 1.94 -7.12
C TYR A 44 3.95 1.70 -7.23
N ALA A 45 3.50 0.49 -6.94
CA ALA A 45 2.10 0.16 -6.83
C ALA A 45 1.87 -1.00 -5.84
N ILE A 46 0.67 -1.09 -5.30
CA ILE A 46 0.26 -2.18 -4.43
C ILE A 46 -1.20 -2.52 -4.73
N GLU A 47 -1.51 -3.81 -4.70
CA GLU A 47 -2.85 -4.34 -4.81
C GLU A 47 -3.24 -5.02 -3.50
N PHE A 48 -4.37 -4.61 -2.95
CA PHE A 48 -5.02 -5.29 -1.85
C PHE A 48 -6.17 -6.13 -2.37
N ARG A 49 -6.27 -7.37 -1.88
CA ARG A 49 -7.36 -8.31 -2.22
C ARG A 49 -7.98 -8.94 -0.97
N GLY A 50 -9.26 -9.27 -1.05
CA GLY A 50 -10.04 -9.89 0.02
C GLY A 50 -11.46 -9.32 0.08
N PHE A 51 -11.70 -8.41 1.03
CA PHE A 51 -13.01 -7.77 1.25
C PHE A 51 -13.05 -6.31 0.80
N ASN A 52 -11.88 -5.68 0.63
CA ASN A 52 -11.73 -4.27 0.28
C ASN A 52 -10.69 -4.14 -0.84
N ASP A 53 -11.04 -4.71 -1.99
CA ASP A 53 -10.14 -4.76 -3.14
C ASP A 53 -9.82 -3.36 -3.63
N LYS A 54 -8.53 -3.06 -3.71
CA LYS A 54 -8.06 -1.73 -4.14
C LYS A 54 -6.65 -1.77 -4.67
N ILE A 55 -6.42 -1.00 -5.71
CA ILE A 55 -5.09 -0.77 -6.28
C ILE A 55 -4.68 0.67 -6.00
N PHE A 56 -3.47 0.83 -5.49
CA PHE A 56 -2.80 2.13 -5.39
C PHE A 56 -1.57 2.10 -6.29
N SER A 57 -1.44 3.11 -7.14
CA SER A 57 -0.28 3.26 -8.02
C SER A 57 0.09 4.73 -8.10
N ILE A 58 1.39 5.03 -8.13
CA ILE A 58 1.91 6.39 -8.35
C ILE A 58 2.36 6.59 -9.81
N THR A 59 1.65 5.96 -10.73
CA THR A 59 1.84 6.09 -12.18
C THR A 59 0.86 7.11 -12.74
N ASN A 60 1.24 7.80 -13.83
CA ASN A 60 0.41 8.76 -14.56
C ASN A 60 -0.18 9.85 -13.66
N GLU A 61 -1.48 9.79 -13.41
CA GLU A 61 -2.30 10.80 -12.74
C GLU A 61 -2.01 10.90 -11.24
N ASN A 62 -1.48 9.84 -10.63
CA ASN A 62 -1.16 9.77 -9.21
C ASN A 62 0.34 9.99 -8.92
N ARG A 63 1.12 10.47 -9.89
CA ARG A 63 2.59 10.59 -9.78
C ARG A 63 3.09 11.46 -8.63
N ASP A 64 2.25 12.37 -8.14
CA ASP A 64 2.58 13.33 -7.09
C ASP A 64 2.11 12.86 -5.69
N LYS A 65 1.42 11.71 -5.61
CA LYS A 65 1.03 11.11 -4.34
C LYS A 65 2.20 10.42 -3.66
N ASP A 66 2.21 10.51 -2.34
CA ASP A 66 3.05 9.69 -1.46
C ASP A 66 2.33 8.35 -1.25
N LEU A 67 2.89 7.27 -1.82
CA LEU A 67 2.20 5.98 -1.86
C LEU A 67 1.90 5.47 -0.44
N TYR A 68 2.86 5.58 0.47
CA TYR A 68 2.71 5.07 1.83
C TYR A 68 1.65 5.85 2.61
N LYS A 69 1.73 7.18 2.63
CA LYS A 69 0.76 8.01 3.35
C LYS A 69 -0.65 7.82 2.81
N TRP A 70 -0.80 7.79 1.48
CA TRP A 70 -2.09 7.63 0.83
C TRP A 70 -2.77 6.29 1.19
N ILE A 71 -1.99 5.22 1.31
CA ILE A 71 -2.49 3.92 1.74
C ILE A 71 -2.90 3.93 3.22
N MET A 72 -2.07 4.49 4.09
CA MET A 72 -2.35 4.56 5.53
C MET A 72 -3.63 5.37 5.81
N GLU A 73 -3.77 6.54 5.17
CA GLU A 73 -4.97 7.37 5.24
C GLU A 73 -6.22 6.61 4.77
N TRP A 74 -6.11 5.83 3.69
CA TRP A 74 -7.24 5.03 3.23
C TRP A 74 -7.56 3.87 4.16
N LEU A 75 -6.57 3.19 4.73
CA LEU A 75 -6.79 2.07 5.66
C LEU A 75 -7.52 2.52 6.91
N ASP A 76 -7.13 3.67 7.46
CA ASP A 76 -7.59 4.16 8.77
C ASP A 76 -8.81 5.10 8.69
N ALA A 77 -9.24 5.50 7.48
CA ALA A 77 -10.49 6.24 7.24
C ALA A 77 -11.75 5.36 7.43
#